data_AF-A0A960FAU4-F1
#
_entry.id   AF-A0A960FAU4-F1
#
_cell.length_a   1.000
_cell.length_b   1.000
_cell.length_c   1.000
_cell.angle_alpha   90.00
_cell.angle_beta   90.00
_cell.angle_gamma   90.00
#
_symmetry.space_group_name_H-M   'P 1'
#
loop_
_entity.id
_entity.type
_entity.pdbx_description
1 polymer ?
#
loop_
_entity_poly.entity_id
_entity_poly.type
_entity_poly.pdbx_seq_one_letter_code
_entity_poly.pdbx_strand_id
1 'polypeptide(L)'
;MRPYTNGAQLASTLESAIKSALSSSANTADQAAAGKIKVSSSTVGAGFAITIEAGLAATETFTLAAVGAGTAFDAAGMGLYGASSAASGSGGTFQVGANSGETVALSISSISASSLSVNALDVTTDAGAASAITALDTAIASVSTTRGNLGALQNRFESMINNLQVTTENLSASESRIRDTDMAMEMVSFTKNQVLQQAGTAMLSQANQIPQTILSLLR
;
A
#
# COMPACT_ATOMS: atom_id res chain seq x y z
N MET A 1 31.42 -5.44 -40.47
CA MET A 1 30.77 -6.06 -39.30
C MET A 1 31.20 -5.31 -38.05
N ARG A 2 30.31 -4.52 -37.45
CA ARG A 2 30.57 -3.87 -36.16
C ARG A 2 30.21 -4.88 -35.08
N PRO A 3 31.08 -5.20 -34.11
CA PRO A 3 30.76 -6.19 -33.09
C PRO A 3 29.60 -5.68 -32.23
N TYR A 4 28.59 -6.52 -32.05
CA TYR A 4 27.58 -6.33 -31.02
C TYR A 4 28.31 -6.30 -29.67
N THR A 5 28.26 -5.17 -28.97
CA THR A 5 28.73 -5.07 -27.58
C THR A 5 27.84 -5.96 -26.74
N ASN A 6 28.32 -7.18 -26.49
CA ASN A 6 27.71 -8.15 -25.58
C ASN A 6 27.42 -7.44 -24.24
N GLY A 7 26.27 -7.70 -23.62
CA GLY A 7 25.81 -6.98 -22.41
C GLY A 7 26.85 -6.90 -21.29
N ALA A 8 27.77 -7.87 -21.25
CA ALA A 8 28.95 -7.88 -20.38
C ALA A 8 29.92 -6.69 -20.57
N GLN A 9 30.09 -6.17 -21.79
CA GLN A 9 30.95 -5.01 -22.06
C GLN A 9 30.26 -3.70 -21.64
N LEU A 10 28.94 -3.60 -21.78
CA LEU A 10 28.17 -2.46 -21.29
C LEU A 10 28.16 -2.43 -19.75
N ALA A 11 28.01 -3.60 -19.13
CA ALA A 11 28.08 -3.81 -17.69
C ALA A 11 29.39 -3.30 -17.08
N SER A 12 30.53 -3.75 -17.61
CA SER A 12 31.86 -3.37 -17.11
C SER A 12 32.20 -1.90 -17.39
N THR A 13 31.75 -1.37 -18.53
CA THR A 13 31.92 0.05 -18.87
C THR A 13 31.12 0.93 -17.91
N LEU A 14 29.88 0.56 -17.60
CA LEU A 14 29.03 1.31 -16.68
C LEU A 14 29.55 1.23 -15.24
N GLU A 15 30.03 0.06 -14.79
CA GLU A 15 30.67 -0.11 -13.48
C GLU A 15 31.88 0.83 -13.33
N SER A 16 32.72 0.86 -14.36
CA SER A 16 33.92 1.70 -14.39
C SER A 16 33.56 3.18 -14.41
N ALA A 17 32.51 3.57 -15.14
CA ALA A 17 32.01 4.94 -15.17
C ALA A 17 31.45 5.40 -13.82
N ILE A 18 30.69 4.55 -13.12
CA ILE A 18 30.13 4.84 -11.80
C ILE A 18 31.24 4.98 -10.76
N LYS A 19 32.24 4.07 -10.77
CA LYS A 19 33.42 4.17 -9.89
C LYS A 19 34.22 5.44 -10.15
N SER A 20 34.43 5.78 -11.43
CA SER A 20 35.14 7.00 -11.81
C SER A 20 34.39 8.26 -11.36
N ALA A 21 33.08 8.34 -11.58
CA ALA A 21 32.24 9.46 -11.15
C ALA A 21 32.24 9.63 -9.63
N LEU A 22 32.17 8.53 -8.88
CA LEU A 22 32.21 8.56 -7.41
C LEU A 22 33.58 8.99 -6.86
N SER A 23 34.67 8.68 -7.58
CA SER A 23 36.04 9.06 -7.24
C SER A 23 36.49 10.43 -7.79
N SER A 24 35.64 11.13 -8.54
CA SER A 24 35.91 12.46 -9.11
C SER A 24 34.96 13.54 -8.60
N SER A 25 34.15 13.23 -7.58
CA SER A 25 33.26 14.21 -6.94
C SER A 25 34.09 15.31 -6.25
N ALA A 26 33.69 16.57 -6.42
CA ALA A 26 34.35 17.73 -5.80
C ALA A 26 34.13 17.81 -4.28
N ASN A 27 33.25 16.98 -3.73
CA ASN A 27 32.90 16.95 -2.32
C ASN A 27 33.76 15.91 -1.58
N THR A 28 34.58 16.36 -0.62
CA THR A 28 35.55 15.52 0.11
C THR A 28 34.88 14.39 0.91
N ALA A 29 33.61 14.55 1.29
CA ALA A 29 32.81 13.50 1.93
C ALA A 29 32.46 12.34 0.97
N ASP A 30 32.20 12.66 -0.31
CA ASP A 30 31.86 11.67 -1.34
C ASP A 30 33.11 10.88 -1.77
N GLN A 31 34.26 11.54 -1.84
CA GLN A 31 35.56 10.90 -2.12
C GLN A 31 35.97 9.89 -1.03
N ALA A 32 35.66 10.18 0.24
CA ALA A 32 35.89 9.25 1.35
C ALA A 32 34.93 8.05 1.33
N ALA A 33 33.74 8.22 0.76
CA ALA A 33 32.75 7.15 0.56
C ALA A 33 33.10 6.25 -0.64
N ALA A 34 33.80 6.77 -1.65
CA ALA A 34 34.26 5.99 -2.83
C ALA A 34 35.09 4.75 -2.45
N GLY A 35 35.88 4.83 -1.37
CA GLY A 35 36.65 3.68 -0.86
C GLY A 35 35.83 2.65 -0.08
N LYS A 36 34.61 3.00 0.34
CA LYS A 36 33.71 2.15 1.16
C LYS A 36 32.50 1.60 0.39
N ILE A 37 32.18 2.19 -0.75
CA ILE A 37 31.09 1.78 -1.62
C ILE A 37 31.63 0.79 -2.66
N LYS A 38 31.32 -0.50 -2.51
CA LYS A 38 31.63 -1.52 -3.50
C LYS A 38 30.52 -1.54 -4.54
N VAL A 39 30.85 -1.18 -5.78
CA VAL A 39 29.97 -1.33 -6.95
C VAL A 39 30.45 -2.55 -7.73
N SER A 40 29.58 -3.55 -7.88
CA SER A 40 29.87 -4.78 -8.61
C SER A 40 28.83 -4.98 -9.71
N SER A 41 29.31 -5.35 -10.91
CA SER A 41 28.48 -5.58 -12.09
C SER A 41 28.39 -7.09 -12.36
N SER A 42 27.19 -7.60 -12.63
CA SER A 42 26.98 -9.00 -13.04
C SER A 42 26.03 -9.10 -14.23
N THR A 43 26.32 -10.03 -15.15
CA THR A 43 25.46 -10.31 -16.30
C THR A 43 24.30 -11.20 -15.84
N VAL A 44 23.06 -10.76 -16.07
CA VAL A 44 21.85 -11.55 -15.77
C VAL A 44 21.03 -11.70 -17.04
N GLY A 45 21.14 -12.85 -17.71
CA GLY A 45 20.47 -13.10 -18.97
C GLY A 45 20.88 -12.10 -20.07
N ALA A 46 19.90 -11.49 -20.75
CA ALA A 46 20.13 -10.41 -21.72
C ALA A 46 20.28 -9.02 -21.07
N GLY A 47 20.17 -8.93 -19.75
CA GLY A 47 20.24 -7.70 -18.98
C GLY A 47 21.47 -7.62 -18.09
N PHE A 48 21.47 -6.61 -17.24
CA PHE A 48 22.61 -6.25 -16.41
C PHE A 48 22.14 -5.92 -14.98
N ALA A 49 22.89 -6.37 -13.97
CA ALA A 49 22.64 -6.06 -12.56
C ALA A 49 23.82 -5.31 -11.95
N ILE A 50 23.52 -4.24 -11.20
CA ILE A 50 24.49 -3.45 -10.42
C ILE A 50 24.15 -3.66 -8.95
N THR A 51 25.12 -4.16 -8.18
CA THR A 51 25.01 -4.25 -6.72
C THR A 51 25.89 -3.17 -6.11
N ILE A 52 25.32 -2.36 -5.21
CA ILE A 52 26.02 -1.29 -4.49
C ILE A 52 26.00 -1.65 -3.00
N GLU A 53 27.15 -1.98 -2.44
CA GLU A 53 27.32 -2.24 -1.00
C GLU A 53 28.05 -1.06 -0.35
N ALA A 54 27.40 -0.36 0.57
CA ALA A 54 28.07 0.62 1.43
C ALA A 54 28.60 -0.08 2.67
N GLY A 55 29.92 -0.11 2.85
CA GLY A 55 30.59 -0.71 4.02
C GLY A 55 30.43 0.12 5.31
N LEU A 56 29.20 0.47 5.69
CA LEU A 56 28.84 0.91 7.03
C LEU A 56 28.35 -0.34 7.80
N ALA A 57 28.60 -0.44 9.11
CA ALA A 57 28.46 -1.66 9.92
C ALA A 57 27.05 -2.30 10.03
N ALA A 58 26.11 -1.92 9.17
CA ALA A 58 24.86 -2.62 8.91
C ALA A 58 24.78 -2.86 7.39
N THR A 59 24.89 -4.12 6.99
CA THR A 59 24.79 -4.58 5.61
C THR A 59 23.37 -4.37 5.09
N GLU A 60 23.05 -3.17 4.64
CA GLU A 60 21.84 -2.89 3.86
C GLU A 60 22.16 -3.09 2.38
N THR A 61 21.98 -4.33 1.90
CA THR A 61 22.18 -4.67 0.50
C THR A 61 21.02 -4.12 -0.33
N PHE A 62 21.22 -2.98 -0.99
CA PHE A 62 20.27 -2.48 -2.00
C PHE A 62 20.46 -3.27 -3.30
N THR A 63 19.65 -4.31 -3.48
CA THR A 63 19.61 -5.08 -4.73
C THR A 63 18.57 -4.48 -5.69
N LEU A 64 19.02 -3.88 -6.80
CA LEU A 64 18.15 -3.63 -7.95
C LEU A 64 17.89 -4.96 -8.66
N ALA A 65 16.87 -5.69 -8.24
CA ALA A 65 16.38 -6.84 -9.00
C ALA A 65 15.88 -6.37 -10.38
N ALA A 66 16.24 -7.14 -11.42
CA ALA A 66 16.11 -6.78 -12.82
C ALA A 66 14.71 -6.24 -13.22
N VAL A 67 14.69 -5.06 -13.83
CA VAL A 67 13.56 -4.57 -14.63
C VAL A 67 13.60 -5.31 -15.97
N GLY A 68 12.60 -6.16 -16.24
CA GLY A 68 12.38 -6.72 -17.57
C GLY A 68 12.12 -5.60 -18.57
N ALA A 69 12.65 -5.74 -19.79
CA ALA A 69 12.47 -4.75 -20.85
C ALA A 69 10.98 -4.52 -21.15
N GLY A 70 10.45 -3.34 -20.79
CA GLY A 70 9.12 -2.88 -21.21
C GLY A 70 8.25 -2.26 -20.12
N THR A 71 8.56 -2.41 -18.84
CA THR A 71 7.87 -1.68 -17.76
C THR A 71 8.82 -0.65 -17.19
N ALA A 72 8.48 0.64 -17.33
CA ALA A 72 9.13 1.68 -16.54
C ALA A 72 9.10 1.27 -15.07
N PHE A 73 10.18 1.57 -14.34
CA PHE A 73 10.22 1.45 -12.89
C PHE A 73 9.14 2.38 -12.31
N ASP A 74 7.93 1.87 -12.11
CA ASP A 74 6.87 2.65 -11.49
C ASP A 74 7.06 2.63 -9.97
N ALA A 75 7.93 3.53 -9.49
CA ALA A 75 8.07 3.81 -8.08
C ALA A 75 6.76 4.29 -7.43
N ALA A 76 5.76 4.75 -8.22
CA ALA A 76 4.45 5.14 -7.71
C ALA A 76 3.52 3.94 -7.48
N GLY A 77 3.72 2.83 -8.20
CA GLY A 77 2.90 1.62 -8.09
C GLY A 77 3.24 0.72 -6.90
N MET A 78 4.37 0.95 -6.22
CA MET A 78 4.83 0.05 -5.16
C MET A 78 4.27 0.32 -3.76
N GLY A 79 3.52 1.41 -3.52
CA GLY A 79 2.74 1.61 -2.29
C GLY A 79 3.49 1.43 -0.96
N LEU A 80 4.83 1.41 -0.99
CA LEU A 80 5.69 1.06 0.12
C LEU A 80 6.35 2.35 0.61
N TYR A 81 5.66 2.99 1.56
CA TYR A 81 6.01 4.22 2.26
C TYR A 81 6.02 5.49 1.41
N GLY A 82 4.90 6.23 1.41
CA GLY A 82 4.84 7.70 1.60
C GLY A 82 5.87 8.61 0.91
N ALA A 83 6.46 8.20 -0.20
CA ALA A 83 7.51 8.90 -0.90
C ALA A 83 7.25 8.83 -2.41
N SER A 84 6.03 9.19 -2.82
CA SER A 84 5.93 10.08 -3.98
C SER A 84 6.76 11.29 -3.60
N SER A 85 7.87 11.51 -4.31
CA SER A 85 8.69 12.70 -4.20
C SER A 85 7.81 13.91 -3.95
N ALA A 86 8.19 14.75 -2.99
CA ALA A 86 7.58 16.05 -2.76
C ALA A 86 7.86 16.98 -3.96
N ALA A 87 7.37 16.61 -5.13
CA ALA A 87 7.09 17.49 -6.23
C ALA A 87 5.76 18.15 -5.88
N SER A 88 5.85 19.37 -5.34
CA SER A 88 4.81 20.40 -5.31
C SER A 88 3.36 19.88 -5.34
N GLY A 89 2.80 19.61 -4.16
CA GLY A 89 1.35 19.71 -3.97
C GLY A 89 0.47 18.54 -4.41
N SER A 90 0.95 17.30 -4.33
CA SER A 90 0.09 16.13 -4.54
C SER A 90 -0.39 15.60 -3.19
N GLY A 91 -1.64 15.85 -2.85
CA GLY A 91 -2.29 15.01 -1.86
C GLY A 91 -2.31 13.56 -2.39
N GLY A 92 -2.23 12.60 -1.49
CA GLY A 92 -2.29 11.20 -1.89
C GLY A 92 -3.68 10.83 -2.40
N THR A 93 -3.77 9.68 -3.06
CA THR A 93 -5.04 8.96 -3.23
C THR A 93 -5.32 8.16 -1.96
N PHE A 94 -6.45 8.41 -1.32
CA PHE A 94 -6.89 7.68 -0.14
C PHE A 94 -7.87 6.58 -0.55
N GLN A 95 -7.60 5.34 -0.17
CA GLN A 95 -8.58 4.26 -0.26
C GLN A 95 -9.62 4.45 0.84
N VAL A 96 -10.88 4.63 0.45
CA VAL A 96 -11.99 5.00 1.36
C VAL A 96 -13.08 3.95 1.41
N GLY A 97 -12.91 2.81 0.74
CA GLY A 97 -13.90 1.75 0.67
C GLY A 97 -13.27 0.36 0.64
N ALA A 98 -14.13 -0.65 0.78
CA ALA A 98 -13.72 -2.05 0.89
C ALA A 98 -13.27 -2.64 -0.47
N ASN A 99 -13.69 -2.05 -1.59
CA ASN A 99 -13.39 -2.57 -2.93
C ASN A 99 -12.32 -1.76 -3.65
N SER A 100 -11.58 -2.44 -4.54
CA SER A 100 -10.61 -1.78 -5.42
C SER A 100 -11.29 -0.71 -6.28
N GLY A 101 -10.70 0.49 -6.32
CA GLY A 101 -11.22 1.64 -7.08
C GLY A 101 -12.05 2.63 -6.26
N GLU A 102 -12.42 2.29 -5.01
CA GLU A 102 -13.08 3.21 -4.08
C GLU A 102 -12.05 4.15 -3.42
N THR A 103 -11.55 5.10 -4.22
CA THR A 103 -10.52 6.07 -3.80
C THR A 103 -11.01 7.51 -3.86
N VAL A 104 -10.42 8.35 -3.01
CA VAL A 104 -10.55 9.80 -3.04
C VAL A 104 -9.18 10.40 -3.26
N ALA A 105 -8.99 11.05 -4.40
CA ALA A 105 -7.79 11.81 -4.68
C ALA A 105 -7.84 13.16 -3.95
N LEU A 106 -6.81 13.43 -3.16
CA LEU A 106 -6.58 14.76 -2.62
C LEU A 106 -5.53 15.45 -3.48
N SER A 107 -5.72 16.72 -3.83
CA SER A 107 -4.64 17.52 -4.42
C SER A 107 -4.59 18.85 -3.68
N ILE A 108 -3.38 19.26 -3.27
CA ILE A 108 -3.18 20.50 -2.54
C ILE A 108 -2.14 21.28 -3.32
N SER A 109 -2.56 22.22 -4.15
CA SER A 109 -1.63 23.08 -4.87
C SER A 109 -0.61 23.74 -3.92
N SER A 110 0.63 23.93 -4.38
CA SER A 110 1.68 24.54 -3.56
C SER A 110 1.24 25.90 -3.01
N ILE A 111 1.35 26.09 -1.69
CA ILE A 111 1.03 27.34 -0.98
C ILE A 111 2.30 27.99 -0.41
N SER A 112 3.38 27.99 -1.19
CA SER A 112 4.61 28.68 -0.82
C SER A 112 4.53 30.17 -1.18
N ALA A 113 5.36 31.00 -0.54
CA ALA A 113 5.45 32.42 -0.88
C ALA A 113 5.83 32.65 -2.37
N SER A 114 6.59 31.72 -2.95
CA SER A 114 6.93 31.73 -4.37
C SER A 114 5.75 31.35 -5.27
N SER A 115 4.95 30.34 -4.91
CA SER A 115 3.80 29.92 -5.72
C SER A 115 2.60 30.85 -5.62
N LEU A 116 2.49 31.62 -4.54
CA LEU A 116 1.49 32.68 -4.36
C LEU A 116 1.97 34.04 -4.88
N SER A 117 3.17 34.12 -5.46
CA SER A 117 3.78 35.37 -5.94
C SER A 117 3.90 36.47 -4.88
N VAL A 118 3.99 36.10 -3.61
CA VAL A 118 4.12 37.03 -2.47
C VAL A 118 5.57 37.22 -1.97
N ASN A 119 6.54 36.57 -2.62
CA ASN A 119 7.95 36.59 -2.20
C ASN A 119 8.70 37.90 -2.51
N ALA A 120 8.21 38.71 -3.45
CA ALA A 120 8.90 39.92 -3.92
C ALA A 120 7.96 41.13 -3.98
N LEU A 121 7.17 41.35 -2.91
CA LEU A 121 6.34 42.54 -2.79
C LEU A 121 7.21 43.75 -2.42
N ASP A 122 7.10 44.81 -3.22
CA ASP A 122 7.69 46.10 -2.93
C ASP A 122 6.60 47.05 -2.41
N VAL A 123 6.78 47.55 -1.19
CA VAL A 123 5.87 48.48 -0.50
C VAL A 123 6.52 49.86 -0.31
N THR A 124 7.68 50.09 -0.94
CA THR A 124 8.42 51.36 -0.78
C THR A 124 7.86 52.50 -1.63
N THR A 125 7.02 52.20 -2.62
CA THR A 125 6.33 53.16 -3.49
C THR A 125 4.81 53.01 -3.39
N ASP A 126 4.05 54.08 -3.59
CA ASP A 126 2.57 54.02 -3.57
C ASP A 126 2.02 53.04 -4.63
N ALA A 127 2.63 53.01 -5.81
CA ALA A 127 2.26 52.07 -6.88
C ALA A 127 2.61 50.61 -6.54
N GLY A 128 3.76 50.39 -5.88
CA GLY A 128 4.16 49.09 -5.37
C GLY A 128 3.20 48.58 -4.29
N ALA A 129 2.83 49.45 -3.34
CA ALA A 129 1.87 49.13 -2.28
C ALA A 129 0.49 48.75 -2.82
N ALA A 130 -0.03 49.47 -3.83
CA ALA A 130 -1.30 49.13 -4.48
C ALA A 130 -1.25 47.77 -5.20
N SER A 131 -0.14 47.47 -5.86
CA SER A 131 0.08 46.18 -6.53
C SER A 131 0.24 45.03 -5.53
N ALA A 132 0.91 45.30 -4.40
CA ALA A 132 1.11 44.35 -3.31
C ALA A 132 -0.22 43.94 -2.66
N ILE A 133 -1.14 44.88 -2.43
CA ILE A 133 -2.48 44.58 -1.89
C ILE A 133 -3.23 43.63 -2.83
N THR A 134 -3.20 43.89 -4.14
CA THR A 134 -3.87 43.04 -5.14
C THR A 134 -3.27 41.63 -5.19
N ALA A 135 -1.94 41.52 -5.09
CA ALA A 135 -1.24 40.22 -5.02
C ALA A 135 -1.62 39.45 -3.74
N LEU A 136 -1.70 40.13 -2.60
CA LEU A 136 -2.13 39.53 -1.32
C LEU A 136 -3.58 39.06 -1.36
N ASP A 137 -4.51 39.83 -1.93
CA ASP A 137 -5.91 39.42 -2.07
C ASP A 137 -6.03 38.15 -2.92
N THR A 138 -5.28 38.09 -4.02
CA THR A 138 -5.24 36.90 -4.90
C THR A 138 -4.67 35.69 -4.15
N ALA A 139 -3.59 35.89 -3.40
CA ALA A 139 -2.99 34.85 -2.57
C ALA A 139 -3.95 34.34 -1.49
N ILE A 140 -4.65 35.24 -0.78
CA ILE A 140 -5.64 34.91 0.23
C ILE A 140 -6.83 34.14 -0.38
N ALA A 141 -7.30 34.55 -1.56
CA ALA A 141 -8.37 33.87 -2.28
C ALA A 141 -7.96 32.43 -2.65
N SER A 142 -6.71 32.23 -3.11
CA SER A 142 -6.16 30.89 -3.42
C SER A 142 -6.08 29.99 -2.18
N VAL A 143 -5.57 30.50 -1.06
CA VAL A 143 -5.53 29.78 0.23
C VAL A 143 -6.93 29.43 0.71
N SER A 144 -7.86 30.36 0.61
CA SER A 144 -9.23 30.18 1.09
C SER A 144 -9.97 29.16 0.24
N THR A 145 -9.77 29.16 -1.08
CA THR A 145 -10.28 28.13 -1.99
C THR A 145 -9.73 26.76 -1.63
N THR A 146 -8.42 26.66 -1.38
CA THR A 146 -7.78 25.40 -0.99
C THR A 146 -8.33 24.87 0.35
N ARG A 147 -8.52 25.75 1.35
CA ARG A 147 -9.17 25.38 2.62
C ARG A 147 -10.62 24.95 2.43
N GLY A 148 -11.37 25.61 1.55
CA GLY A 148 -12.74 25.23 1.21
C GLY A 148 -12.81 23.82 0.61
N ASN A 149 -11.91 23.51 -0.33
CA ASN A 149 -11.81 22.19 -0.93
C ASN A 149 -11.44 21.11 0.11
N LEU A 150 -10.52 21.41 1.03
CA LEU A 150 -10.18 20.51 2.14
C LEU A 150 -11.37 20.26 3.07
N GLY A 151 -12.15 21.29 3.40
CA GLY A 151 -13.37 21.14 4.20
C GLY A 151 -14.43 20.29 3.49
N ALA A 152 -14.61 20.48 2.17
CA ALA A 152 -15.51 19.64 1.39
C ALA A 152 -15.06 18.16 1.37
N LEU A 153 -13.76 17.91 1.23
CA LEU A 153 -13.19 16.56 1.35
C LEU A 153 -13.39 15.97 2.75
N GLN A 154 -13.21 16.74 3.82
CA GLN A 154 -13.48 16.30 5.20
C GLN A 154 -14.94 15.88 5.37
N ASN A 155 -15.89 16.68 4.90
CA ASN A 155 -17.33 16.32 4.95
C ASN A 155 -17.62 15.03 4.18
N ARG A 156 -16.95 14.84 3.04
CA ARG A 156 -17.08 13.62 2.23
C ARG A 156 -16.48 12.41 2.95
N PHE A 157 -15.31 12.54 3.58
CA PHE A 157 -14.72 11.48 4.40
C PHE A 157 -15.60 11.14 5.60
N GLU A 158 -16.14 12.13 6.32
CA GLU A 158 -17.04 11.91 7.45
C GLU A 158 -18.31 11.16 7.02
N SER A 159 -18.90 11.56 5.88
CA SER A 159 -20.05 10.86 5.29
C SER A 159 -19.73 9.43 4.88
N MET A 160 -18.55 9.20 4.27
CA MET A 160 -18.08 7.86 3.90
C MET A 160 -17.82 6.99 5.12
N ILE A 161 -17.20 7.52 6.17
CA ILE A 161 -16.96 6.81 7.42
C ILE A 161 -18.29 6.37 8.04
N ASN A 162 -19.26 7.28 8.14
CA ASN A 162 -20.58 6.97 8.68
C ASN A 162 -21.27 5.88 7.84
N ASN A 163 -21.19 5.95 6.51
CA ASN A 163 -21.76 4.94 5.62
C ASN A 163 -21.06 3.58 5.76
N LEU A 164 -19.73 3.56 5.84
CA LEU A 164 -18.94 2.35 6.04
C LEU A 164 -19.22 1.71 7.40
N GLN A 165 -19.38 2.50 8.46
CA GLN A 165 -19.72 2.00 9.78
C GLN A 165 -21.07 1.28 9.77
N VAL A 166 -22.10 1.89 9.16
CA VAL A 166 -23.41 1.25 8.99
C VAL A 166 -23.32 -0.01 8.13
N THR A 167 -22.55 0.02 7.06
CA THR A 167 -22.35 -1.15 6.19
C THR A 167 -21.63 -2.28 6.94
N THR A 168 -20.63 -1.96 7.76
CA THR A 168 -19.88 -2.92 8.58
C THR A 168 -20.77 -3.53 9.66
N GLU A 169 -21.62 -2.72 10.31
CA GLU A 169 -22.61 -3.21 11.27
C GLU A 169 -23.61 -4.17 10.62
N ASN A 170 -24.14 -3.80 9.44
CA ASN A 170 -25.06 -4.67 8.69
C ASN A 170 -24.38 -5.96 8.21
N LEU A 171 -23.12 -5.88 7.77
CA LEU A 171 -22.35 -7.05 7.34
C LEU A 171 -22.10 -7.99 8.52
N SER A 172 -21.66 -7.45 9.67
CA SER A 172 -21.43 -8.23 10.89
C SER A 172 -22.73 -8.86 11.42
N ALA A 173 -23.84 -8.13 11.40
CA ALA A 173 -25.15 -8.66 11.77
C ALA A 173 -25.61 -9.78 10.81
N SER A 174 -25.34 -9.63 9.52
CA SER A 174 -25.64 -10.66 8.52
C SER A 174 -24.76 -11.90 8.70
N GLU A 175 -23.47 -11.70 8.99
CA GLU A 175 -22.53 -12.78 9.31
C GLU A 175 -22.94 -13.54 10.57
N SER A 176 -23.32 -12.82 11.65
CA SER A 176 -23.83 -13.43 12.87
C SER A 176 -25.08 -14.26 12.58
N ARG A 177 -26.02 -13.75 11.77
CA ARG A 177 -27.22 -14.51 11.39
C ARG A 177 -26.86 -15.78 10.62
N ILE A 178 -25.98 -15.71 9.63
CA ILE A 178 -25.56 -16.87 8.85
C ILE A 178 -24.88 -17.90 9.76
N ARG A 179 -23.94 -17.46 10.59
CA ARG A 179 -23.21 -18.35 11.51
C ARG A 179 -24.14 -18.99 12.53
N ASP A 180 -25.08 -18.23 13.10
CA ASP A 180 -26.04 -18.75 14.07
C ASP A 180 -27.05 -19.70 13.44
N THR A 181 -27.50 -19.45 12.20
CA THR A 181 -28.36 -20.38 11.47
C THR A 181 -27.64 -21.68 11.14
N ASP A 182 -26.39 -21.60 10.70
CA ASP A 182 -25.61 -22.78 10.34
C ASP A 182 -25.28 -23.62 11.59
N MET A 183 -24.92 -22.98 12.70
CA MET A 183 -24.74 -23.63 14.00
C MET A 183 -26.03 -24.28 14.50
N ALA A 184 -27.18 -23.61 14.37
CA ALA A 184 -28.46 -24.18 14.78
C ALA A 184 -28.83 -25.41 13.94
N MET A 185 -28.62 -25.38 12.62
CA MET A 185 -28.86 -26.54 11.74
C MET A 185 -27.95 -27.72 12.08
N GLU A 186 -26.67 -27.46 12.37
CA GLU A 186 -25.73 -28.50 12.78
C GLU A 186 -26.09 -29.07 14.15
N MET A 187 -26.50 -28.24 15.11
CA MET A 187 -26.94 -28.70 16.44
C MET A 187 -28.22 -29.54 16.37
N VAL A 188 -29.16 -29.20 15.49
CA VAL A 188 -30.36 -30.02 15.23
C VAL A 188 -29.97 -31.37 14.62
N SER A 189 -29.04 -31.37 13.65
CA SER A 189 -28.56 -32.60 13.02
C SER A 189 -27.76 -33.47 13.99
N PHE A 190 -26.90 -32.87 14.81
CA PHE A 190 -26.16 -33.52 15.89
C PHE A 190 -27.11 -34.14 16.92
N THR A 191 -28.10 -33.38 17.40
CA THR A 191 -29.10 -33.87 18.36
C THR A 191 -29.92 -35.01 17.77
N LYS A 192 -30.37 -34.89 16.52
CA LYS A 192 -31.08 -35.96 15.81
C LYS A 192 -30.23 -37.23 15.73
N ASN A 193 -28.96 -37.10 15.36
CA ASN A 193 -28.04 -38.23 15.28
C ASN A 193 -27.79 -38.85 16.67
N GLN A 194 -27.67 -38.02 17.72
CA GLN A 194 -27.50 -38.50 19.08
C GLN A 194 -28.75 -39.23 19.60
N VAL A 195 -29.94 -38.72 19.31
CA VAL A 195 -31.21 -39.38 19.62
C VAL A 195 -31.34 -40.69 18.84
N LEU A 196 -30.96 -40.73 17.56
CA LEU A 196 -30.96 -41.96 16.76
C LEU A 196 -29.97 -42.99 17.29
N GLN A 197 -28.79 -42.58 17.77
CA GLN A 197 -27.82 -43.49 18.39
C GLN A 197 -28.34 -44.04 19.73
N GLN A 198 -28.96 -43.21 20.56
CA GLN A 198 -29.58 -43.65 21.81
C GLN A 198 -30.81 -44.55 21.56
N ALA A 199 -31.66 -44.20 20.60
CA ALA A 199 -32.79 -45.01 20.18
C ALA A 199 -32.35 -46.33 19.55
N GLY A 200 -31.29 -46.31 18.73
CA GLY A 200 -30.71 -47.51 18.12
C GLY A 200 -30.16 -48.48 19.16
N THR A 201 -29.45 -47.98 20.18
CA THR A 201 -28.96 -48.82 21.29
C THR A 201 -30.09 -49.34 22.18
N ALA A 202 -31.09 -48.51 22.49
CA ALA A 202 -32.28 -48.93 23.24
C ALA A 202 -33.13 -49.96 22.47
N MET A 203 -33.32 -49.76 21.15
CA MET A 203 -34.02 -50.69 20.27
C MET A 203 -33.27 -52.02 20.13
N LEU A 204 -31.93 -51.98 19.99
CA LEU A 204 -31.10 -53.19 19.99
C LEU A 204 -31.19 -53.93 21.33
N SER A 205 -31.17 -53.22 22.46
CA SER A 205 -31.35 -53.81 23.78
C SER A 205 -32.72 -54.49 23.92
N GLN A 206 -33.80 -53.80 23.53
CA GLN A 206 -35.16 -54.34 23.57
C GLN A 206 -35.33 -55.54 22.61
N ALA A 207 -34.80 -55.44 21.39
CA ALA A 207 -34.84 -56.51 20.40
C ALA A 207 -34.04 -57.75 20.83
N ASN A 208 -33.00 -57.60 21.65
CA ASN A 208 -32.26 -58.72 22.23
C ASN A 208 -32.96 -59.34 23.46
N GLN A 209 -33.78 -58.58 24.19
CA GLN A 209 -34.54 -59.08 25.34
C GLN A 209 -35.82 -59.83 24.95
N ILE A 210 -36.46 -59.46 23.84
CA ILE A 210 -37.67 -60.13 23.31
C ILE A 210 -37.46 -61.64 23.03
N PRO A 211 -36.40 -62.09 22.33
CA PRO A 211 -36.19 -63.51 22.09
C PRO A 211 -35.87 -64.28 23.39
N GLN A 212 -35.19 -63.68 24.36
CA GLN A 212 -34.90 -64.32 25.66
C GLN A 212 -36.18 -64.53 26.50
N THR A 213 -37.11 -63.58 26.45
CA THR A 213 -38.42 -63.72 27.12
C THR A 213 -39.29 -64.76 26.44
N ILE A 214 -39.23 -64.89 25.11
CA ILE A 214 -39.92 -65.98 24.39
C ILE A 214 -39.34 -67.35 24.76
N LEU A 215 -38.02 -67.49 24.92
CA LEU A 215 -37.42 -68.74 25.39
C LEU A 215 -37.82 -69.10 26.84
N SER A 216 -38.15 -68.11 27.68
CA SER A 216 -38.67 -68.36 29.03
C SER A 216 -40.11 -68.90 29.03
N LEU A 217 -40.88 -68.64 27.96
CA LEU A 217 -42.25 -69.16 27.77
C LEU A 217 -42.28 -70.55 27.12
N LEU A 218 -41.14 -71.06 26.66
CA LEU A 218 -40.96 -72.37 26.02
C LEU A 218 -40.30 -73.40 26.95
N ARG A 219 -40.22 -73.11 28.25
CA ARG A 219 -39.64 -73.98 29.29
C ARG A 219 -40.68 -74.43 30.29
#